data_AF-A0A9D4CD62-F1
#
_entry.id   AF-A0A9D4CD62-F1
#
_cell.length_a   1.000
_cell.length_b   1.000
_cell.length_c   1.000
_cell.angle_alpha   90.00
_cell.angle_beta   90.00
_cell.angle_gamma   90.00
#
_symmetry.space_group_name_H-M   'P 1'
#
loop_
_entity.id
_entity.type
_entity.pdbx_description
1 polymer ?
#
loop_
_entity_poly.entity_id
_entity_poly.type
_entity_poly.pdbx_seq_one_letter_code
_entity_poly.pdbx_strand_id
1 'polypeptide(L)'
;MKAAGQEHIGLNQNIVFEKVLTNEGGGYHPNHGVFTAPQSGVYVFSSSIMATPGGEIHTAIVHNENAVARIFAHSVGIMTKEVRRLFLR
;
A
#
# COMPACT_ATOMS: atom_id res chain seq x y z
N MET A 1 -6.40 5.30 -24.64
CA MET A 1 -6.18 5.77 -23.25
C MET A 1 -6.85 4.77 -22.33
N LYS A 2 -6.07 3.98 -21.55
CA LYS A 2 -6.64 3.02 -20.59
C LYS A 2 -7.18 3.83 -19.42
N ALA A 3 -8.48 3.74 -19.14
CA ALA A 3 -9.04 4.29 -17.90
C ALA A 3 -8.27 3.67 -16.73
N ALA A 4 -7.88 4.47 -15.74
CA ALA A 4 -7.33 3.94 -14.51
C ALA A 4 -8.43 3.08 -13.88
N GLY A 5 -8.32 1.76 -14.06
CA GLY A 5 -9.19 0.82 -13.37
C GLY A 5 -8.98 1.04 -11.88
N GLN A 6 -10.08 1.14 -11.13
CA GLN A 6 -10.01 0.78 -9.72
C GLN A 6 -9.57 -0.69 -9.70
N GLU A 7 -8.29 -0.93 -9.48
CA GLU A 7 -7.76 -2.26 -9.17
C GLU A 7 -8.35 -2.62 -7.80
N HIS A 8 -9.44 -3.38 -7.81
CA HIS A 8 -10.04 -3.88 -6.60
C HIS A 8 -9.11 -4.96 -6.05
N ILE A 9 -8.32 -4.59 -5.04
CA ILE A 9 -7.50 -5.53 -4.28
C ILE A 9 -8.48 -6.55 -3.69
N GLY A 10 -8.28 -7.84 -3.98
CA GLY A 10 -9.14 -8.90 -3.48
C GLY A 10 -9.19 -8.89 -1.95
N LEU A 11 -10.29 -9.42 -1.39
CA LEU A 11 -10.39 -9.58 0.06
C LEU A 11 -9.18 -10.37 0.58
N ASN A 12 -8.51 -9.85 1.61
CA ASN A 12 -7.29 -10.41 2.20
C ASN A 12 -6.09 -10.55 1.24
N GLN A 13 -6.11 -9.87 0.10
CA GLN A 13 -4.95 -9.82 -0.78
C GLN A 13 -3.90 -8.85 -0.23
N ASN A 14 -2.63 -9.27 -0.27
CA ASN A 14 -1.52 -8.42 0.13
C ASN A 14 -1.35 -7.23 -0.83
N ILE A 15 -1.02 -6.07 -0.28
CA ILE A 15 -0.61 -4.91 -1.08
C ILE A 15 0.82 -5.15 -1.54
N VAL A 16 1.01 -5.28 -2.86
CA VAL A 16 2.33 -5.39 -3.46
C VAL A 16 2.79 -4.00 -3.91
N PHE A 17 3.84 -3.48 -3.30
CA PHE A 17 4.48 -2.25 -3.76
C PHE A 17 5.32 -2.52 -5.00
N GLU A 18 4.86 -2.05 -6.17
CA GLU A 18 5.52 -2.26 -7.46
C GLU A 18 6.94 -1.67 -7.50
N LYS A 19 7.16 -0.52 -6.84
CA LYS A 19 8.45 0.15 -6.80
C LYS A 19 9.08 0.01 -5.43
N VAL A 20 10.12 -0.81 -5.33
CA VAL A 20 10.96 -0.96 -4.13
C VAL A 20 12.11 0.05 -4.20
N LEU A 21 12.17 0.97 -3.24
CA LEU A 21 13.24 1.98 -3.18
C LEU A 21 14.50 1.43 -2.49
N THR A 22 14.32 0.71 -1.38
CA THR A 22 15.38 0.07 -0.60
C THR A 22 14.88 -1.29 -0.11
N ASN A 23 15.79 -2.27 -0.05
CA ASN A 23 15.52 -3.59 0.51
C ASN A 23 16.83 -4.25 0.98
N GLU A 24 17.62 -3.49 1.73
CA GLU A 24 18.88 -3.98 2.29
C GLU A 24 18.59 -5.10 3.29
N GLY A 25 19.36 -6.20 3.21
CA GLY A 25 19.09 -7.41 3.99
C GLY A 25 17.95 -8.28 3.44
N GLY A 26 17.23 -7.85 2.40
CA GLY A 26 16.30 -8.70 1.65
C GLY A 26 15.04 -9.14 2.39
N GLY A 27 14.64 -8.42 3.45
CA GLY A 27 13.48 -8.78 4.27
C GLY A 27 12.13 -8.61 3.57
N TYR A 28 12.01 -7.70 2.59
CA TYR A 28 10.78 -7.51 1.81
C TYR A 28 10.77 -8.37 0.55
N HIS A 29 9.68 -9.10 0.31
CA HIS A 29 9.50 -9.93 -0.87
C HIS A 29 8.58 -9.22 -1.91
N PRO A 30 9.14 -8.69 -3.00
CA PRO A 30 8.40 -7.83 -3.94
C PRO A 30 7.34 -8.56 -4.75
N ASN A 31 7.39 -9.88 -4.84
CA ASN A 31 6.39 -10.64 -5.62
C ASN A 31 5.07 -10.85 -4.88
N HIS A 32 5.06 -10.71 -3.55
CA HIS A 32 3.88 -11.01 -2.72
C HIS A 32 3.65 -10.03 -1.57
N GLY A 33 4.47 -8.98 -1.44
CA GLY A 33 4.21 -7.84 -0.55
C GLY A 33 4.45 -8.12 0.93
N VAL A 34 5.20 -9.17 1.28
CA VAL A 34 5.43 -9.58 2.68
C VAL A 34 6.83 -9.19 3.12
N PHE A 35 6.93 -8.68 4.34
CA PHE A 35 8.19 -8.53 5.05
C PHE A 35 8.39 -9.71 6.01
N THR A 36 9.55 -10.37 5.93
CA THR A 36 9.99 -11.40 6.86
C THR A 36 11.16 -10.84 7.68
N ALA A 37 10.98 -10.78 8.99
CA ALA A 37 12.03 -10.32 9.90
C ALA A 37 13.25 -11.25 9.81
N PRO A 38 14.44 -10.76 9.42
CA PRO A 38 15.63 -11.61 9.29
C PRO A 38 16.21 -12.01 10.65
N GLN A 39 15.90 -11.25 11.70
CA GLN A 39 16.37 -11.47 13.07
C GLN A 39 15.28 -11.12 14.08
N SER A 40 15.37 -11.69 15.28
CA SER A 40 14.48 -11.32 16.39
C SER A 40 14.76 -9.89 16.84
N GLY A 41 13.71 -9.09 17.01
CA GLY A 41 13.84 -7.69 17.41
C GLY A 41 12.55 -6.91 17.30
N VAL A 42 12.66 -5.60 17.58
CA VAL A 42 11.56 -4.64 17.44
C VAL A 42 11.65 -4.00 16.06
N TYR A 43 10.52 -3.95 15.36
CA TYR A 43 10.39 -3.37 14.03
C TYR A 43 9.34 -2.25 14.05
N VAL A 44 9.60 -1.18 13.31
CA VAL A 44 8.66 -0.07 13.13
C VAL A 44 8.13 -0.12 11.71
N PHE A 45 6.81 -0.13 11.58
CA PHE A 45 6.13 -0.06 10.29
C PHE A 45 5.37 1.26 10.21
N SER A 46 5.57 1.96 9.10
CA SER A 46 4.80 3.14 8.73
C SER A 46 4.25 2.95 7.32
N SER A 47 3.01 3.35 7.10
CA SER A 47 2.38 3.26 5.78
C SER A 47 1.58 4.52 5.50
N SER A 48 1.55 4.91 4.23
CA SER A 48 0.73 6.00 3.72
C SER A 48 -0.04 5.47 2.52
N ILE A 49 -1.36 5.45 2.66
CA ILE A 49 -2.28 4.93 1.65
C ILE A 49 -3.22 6.06 1.25
N MET A 50 -3.42 6.24 -0.05
CA MET A 50 -4.23 7.32 -0.60
C MET A 50 -5.35 6.73 -1.45
N ALA A 51 -6.58 7.06 -1.11
CA ALA A 51 -7.73 6.77 -1.96
C ALA A 51 -7.77 7.75 -3.14
N THR A 52 -8.01 7.22 -4.33
CA THR A 52 -8.34 8.05 -5.50
C THR A 52 -9.71 8.73 -5.31
N PRO A 53 -10.01 9.82 -6.03
CA PRO A 53 -11.33 10.45 -6.01
C PRO A 53 -12.47 9.45 -6.22
N GLY A 54 -13.43 9.41 -5.29
CA GLY A 54 -14.55 8.47 -5.30
C GLY A 54 -14.20 7.06 -4.82
N GLY A 55 -12.96 6.85 -4.36
CA GLY A 55 -12.45 5.59 -3.86
C GLY A 55 -12.57 5.46 -2.34
N GLU A 56 -12.67 4.21 -1.91
CA GLU A 56 -12.64 3.79 -0.52
C GLU A 56 -11.59 2.68 -0.37
N ILE A 57 -10.79 2.76 0.70
CA ILE A 57 -9.74 1.80 1.00
C ILE A 57 -9.86 1.38 2.46
N HIS A 58 -9.91 0.08 2.67
CA HIS A 58 -9.86 -0.60 3.96
C HIS A 58 -8.64 -1.52 3.98
N THR A 59 -7.62 -1.18 4.75
CA THR A 59 -6.41 -2.00 4.84
C THR A 59 -5.95 -2.14 6.28
N ALA A 60 -5.04 -3.09 6.50
CA ALA A 60 -4.43 -3.31 7.80
C ALA A 60 -2.96 -3.66 7.65
N ILE A 61 -2.17 -3.32 8.67
CA ILE A 61 -0.88 -3.95 8.91
C ILE A 61 -1.19 -5.23 9.68
N VAL A 62 -0.71 -6.36 9.16
CA VAL A 62 -0.99 -7.71 9.67
C VAL A 62 0.32 -8.37 10.06
N HIS A 63 0.37 -8.97 11.25
CA HIS A 63 1.48 -9.78 11.72
C HIS A 63 0.97 -11.21 11.97
N ASN A 64 1.45 -12.17 11.16
CA ASN A 64 1.05 -13.58 11.22
C ASN A 64 -0.48 -13.72 11.34
N GLU A 65 -1.21 -13.22 10.33
CA GLU A 65 -2.68 -13.25 10.25
C GLU A 65 -3.44 -12.36 11.25
N ASN A 66 -2.75 -11.74 12.21
CA ASN A 66 -3.36 -10.84 13.18
C ASN A 66 -3.22 -9.38 12.74
N ALA A 67 -4.34 -8.68 12.55
CA ALA A 67 -4.33 -7.25 12.29
C ALA A 67 -3.82 -6.48 13.51
N VAL A 68 -2.71 -5.76 13.36
CA VAL A 68 -2.08 -4.96 14.42
C VAL A 68 -2.36 -3.46 14.29
N ALA A 69 -2.71 -2.99 13.08
CA ALA A 69 -3.17 -1.63 12.84
C ALA A 69 -4.12 -1.60 11.64
N ARG A 70 -5.13 -0.73 11.66
CA ARG A 70 -6.04 -0.50 10.53
C ARG A 70 -5.83 0.87 9.93
N ILE A 71 -5.93 0.97 8.62
CA ILE A 71 -5.78 2.19 7.83
C ILE A 71 -7.02 2.33 6.97
N PHE A 72 -7.71 3.46 7.11
CA PHE A 72 -8.90 3.78 6.34
C PHE A 72 -8.65 5.04 5.53
N ALA A 73 -9.00 5.01 4.25
CA ALA A 73 -9.00 6.19 3.40
C ALA A 73 -10.29 6.23 2.61
N HIS A 74 -11.00 7.35 2.72
CA HIS A 74 -12.22 7.62 1.96
C HIS A 74 -12.06 8.96 1.27
N SER A 75 -12.30 8.99 -0.03
CA SER A 75 -12.18 10.20 -0.84
C SER A 75 -13.49 10.49 -1.54
N VAL A 76 -14.16 11.55 -1.11
CA VAL A 76 -15.33 12.08 -1.81
C VAL A 76 -14.81 12.99 -2.91
N GLY A 77 -14.68 12.46 -4.12
CA GLY A 77 -14.16 13.23 -5.25
C GLY A 77 -14.88 12.86 -6.53
N ILE A 78 -15.35 13.88 -7.26
CA ILE A 78 -15.79 13.74 -8.65
C ILE A 78 -14.51 13.47 -9.46
N MET A 79 -14.49 12.46 -10.34
CA MET A 79 -13.33 12.19 -11.21
C MET A 79 -13.02 13.39 -12.12
N THR A 80 -12.23 14.35 -11.66
CA THR A 80 -11.58 15.34 -12.52
C THR A 80 -10.25 14.76 -12.97
N LYS A 81 -10.05 14.59 -14.29
CA LYS A 81 -8.84 14.01 -14.91
C LYS A 81 -7.60 14.92 -14.83
N GLU A 82 -7.28 15.49 -13.68
CA GLU A 82 -6.00 16.20 -13.50
C GLU A 82 -5.13 15.49 -12.46
N VAL A 83 -4.14 14.74 -12.94
CA VAL A 83 -3.03 14.24 -12.11
C VAL A 83 -1.92 15.30 -12.15
N ARG A 84 -1.74 16.04 -11.05
CA ARG A 84 -0.58 16.93 -10.89
C ARG A 84 0.56 16.14 -10.25
N ARG A 85 1.59 15.83 -11.05
CA ARG A 85 2.86 15.27 -10.56
C ARG A 85 3.62 16.34 -9.78
N LEU A 86 4.00 16.03 -8.56
CA LEU A 86 5.03 16.80 -7.85
C LEU A 86 6.40 16.24 -8.28
N PHE A 87 7.22 17.06 -8.94
CA PHE A 87 8.63 16.74 -9.13
C PHE A 87 9.38 17.23 -7.90
N LEU A 88 9.89 16.30 -7.09
CA LEU A 88 10.96 16.59 -6.16
C LEU A 88 12.27 16.43 -6.95
N ARG A 89 13.03 17.53 -7.04
CA ARG A 89 14.41 17.49 -7.54
C ARG A 89 15.33 17.12 -6.39
#